data_AF-A0A1G8BVT7-F1
#
_entry.id   AF-A0A1G8BVT7-F1
#
_cell.length_a   1.000
_cell.length_b   1.000
_cell.length_c   1.000
_cell.angle_alpha   90.00
_cell.angle_beta   90.00
_cell.angle_gamma   90.00
#
_symmetry.space_group_name_H-M   'P 1'
#
loop_
_entity.id
_entity.type
_entity.pdbx_description
1 polymer ?
#
loop_
_entity_poly.entity_id
_entity_poly.type
_entity_poly.pdbx_seq_one_letter_code
_entity_poly.pdbx_strand_id
1 'polypeptide(L)' 'MRERVRAIPVDHEGHLLTIKRIKPEQMPYRVLPGGGVEDSDTSLEAALKSELREEAGLDDG' A
#
# COMPACT_ATOMS: atom_id res chain seq x y z
N MET A 1 12.89 -8.09 -12.36
CA MET A 1 11.61 -7.37 -12.17
C MET A 1 11.25 -7.56 -10.70
N ARG A 2 10.96 -6.50 -9.95
CA ARG A 2 10.68 -6.60 -8.50
C ARG A 2 9.18 -6.79 -8.33
N GLU A 3 8.74 -7.88 -7.70
CA GLU A 3 7.33 -8.16 -7.47
C GLU A 3 6.74 -7.11 -6.51
N ARG A 4 5.46 -6.78 -6.69
CA ARG A 4 4.81 -5.70 -5.94
C ARG A 4 3.39 -6.10 -5.60
N VAL A 5 2.97 -5.69 -4.41
CA VAL A 5 1.60 -5.83 -3.92
C VAL A 5 0.97 -4.46 -3.79
N ARG A 6 -0.34 -4.36 -4.05
CA ARG A 6 -1.13 -3.14 -3.90
C ARG A 6 -2.49 -3.49 -3.34
N ALA A 7 -2.92 -2.74 -2.33
CA ALA A 7 -4.27 -2.85 -1.81
C ALA A 7 -5.20 -1.88 -2.52
N ILE A 8 -6.48 -2.21 -2.54
CA ILE A 8 -7.57 -1.31 -2.94
C ILE A 8 -8.52 -1.22 -1.75
N PRO A 9 -8.16 -0.48 -0.68
CA PRO A 9 -9.00 -0.39 0.51
C PRO A 9 -10.18 0.53 0.23
N VAL A 10 -11.38 0.01 0.42
CA VAL A 10 -12.63 0.75 0.22
C VAL A 10 -13.38 0.75 1.54
N ASP A 11 -13.79 1.93 2.02
CA ASP A 11 -14.62 2.03 3.22
C ASP A 11 -16.08 1.66 2.94
N HIS A 12 -16.92 1.63 3.99
CA HIS A 12 -18.33 1.29 3.87
C HIS A 12 -19.16 2.27 3.03
N GLU A 13 -18.66 3.49 2.82
CA GLU A 13 -19.31 4.52 2.01
C GLU A 13 -18.82 4.47 0.55
N GLY A 14 -17.86 3.61 0.23
CA GLY A 14 -17.31 3.46 -1.11
C GLY A 14 -16.12 4.37 -1.42
N HIS A 15 -15.52 5.01 -0.42
CA HIS A 15 -14.32 5.83 -0.63
C HIS A 15 -13.07 4.95 -0.69
N LEU A 16 -12.19 5.27 -1.65
CA LEU A 16 -10.91 4.60 -1.84
C LEU A 16 -9.80 5.31 -1.05
N LEU A 17 -9.10 4.55 -0.21
CA LEU A 17 -7.89 5.05 0.46
C LEU A 17 -6.75 5.20 -0.56
N THR A 18 -6.12 6.38 -0.57
CA THR A 18 -4.93 6.67 -1.38
C THR A 18 -3.90 7.47 -0.58
N ILE A 19 -2.63 7.26 -0.87
CA ILE A 19 -1.51 8.01 -0.27
C ILE A 19 -1.14 9.17 -1.19
N LYS A 20 -1.08 10.38 -0.65
CA LYS A 20 -0.53 11.53 -1.35
C LYS A 20 1.00 11.47 -1.30
N ARG A 21 1.61 11.17 -2.45
CA ARG A 21 3.06 11.13 -2.61
C ARG A 21 3.59 12.48 -3.05
N ILE A 22 4.60 12.97 -2.34
CA ILE A 22 5.33 14.20 -2.63
C ILE A 22 6.78 13.81 -2.94
N LYS A 23 7.29 14.27 -4.07
CA LYS A 23 8.69 14.08 -4.47
C LYS A 23 9.30 15.41 -4.89
N PRO A 24 10.61 15.62 -4.70
CA PRO A 24 11.31 16.77 -5.27
C PRO A 24 11.05 16.86 -6.78
N GLU A 25 10.82 18.07 -7.27
CA GLU A 25 10.67 18.37 -8.71
C GLU A 25 9.51 17.67 -9.44
N GLN A 26 8.59 17.05 -8.69
CA GLN A 26 7.43 16.38 -9.24
C GLN A 26 6.15 16.88 -8.57
N MET A 27 5.11 17.15 -9.37
CA MET A 27 3.80 17.50 -8.82
C MET A 27 3.29 16.37 -7.91
N PRO A 28 2.72 16.70 -6.73
CA PRO A 28 2.13 15.70 -5.86
C PRO A 28 1.12 14.83 -6.60
N TYR A 29 1.15 13.53 -6.33
CA TYR A 29 0.27 12.56 -6.97
C TYR A 29 -0.24 11.54 -5.96
N ARG A 30 -1.30 10.80 -6.32
CA ARG A 30 -1.88 9.77 -5.46
C ARG A 30 -1.44 8.39 -5.92
N VAL A 31 -1.24 7.50 -4.96
CA VAL A 31 -0.95 6.08 -5.18
C VAL A 31 -1.84 5.22 -4.29
N LEU A 32 -2.06 3.98 -4.70
CA LEU A 32 -2.62 2.95 -3.83
C LEU A 32 -1.57 2.52 -2.81
N PRO A 33 -1.95 2.21 -1.56
CA PRO A 33 -1.02 1.67 -0.57
C PRO A 33 -0.44 0.31 -1.00
N GLY A 34 0.78 0.03 -0.55
CA GLY A 34 1.53 -1.18 -0.86
C GLY A 34 2.96 -0.90 -1.34
N GLY A 35 3.75 -1.94 -1.52
CA GLY A 35 5.15 -1.76 -1.87
C GLY A 35 5.77 -2.94 -2.58
N GLY A 36 7.00 -3.25 -2.20
CA GLY A 36 7.77 -4.35 -2.78
C GLY A 36 7.48 -5.63 -2.01
N VAL A 37 7.50 -6.77 -2.70
CA VAL A 37 7.62 -8.04 -1.99
C VAL A 37 9.11 -8.24 -1.67
N GLU A 38 9.42 -8.46 -0.41
CA GLU A 38 10.77 -8.73 0.06
C GLU A 38 10.99 -10.25 0.17
N ASP A 39 12.25 -10.70 0.07
CA ASP A 39 12.57 -12.14 0.10
C ASP A 39 12.21 -12.81 1.44
N SER A 40 12.01 -12.01 2.50
CA SER A 40 11.57 -12.46 3.81
C SER A 40 10.06 -12.65 3.94
N ASP A 41 9.27 -12.18 2.97
CA ASP A 41 7.82 -12.30 3.03
C ASP A 41 7.38 -13.75 2.82
N THR A 42 6.53 -14.24 3.72
CA THR A 42 6.06 -15.64 3.68
C THR A 42 5.01 -15.87 2.58
N SER A 43 4.39 -14.80 2.09
CA SER A 43 3.44 -14.80 0.97
C SER A 43 3.18 -13.36 0.48
N LEU A 44 2.55 -13.22 -0.69
CA LEU A 44 2.07 -11.93 -1.19
C LEU A 44 1.06 -11.27 -0.25
N GLU A 45 0.22 -12.07 0.42
CA GLU A 45 -0.76 -11.55 1.39
C GLU A 45 -0.04 -11.00 2.63
N ALA A 46 0.97 -11.70 3.14
CA ALA A 46 1.78 -11.23 4.27
C ALA A 46 2.51 -9.93 3.94
N ALA A 47 3.12 -9.84 2.75
CA ALA A 47 3.73 -8.62 2.25
C ALA A 47 2.73 -7.45 2.21
N LEU A 48 1.52 -7.72 1.68
CA LEU A 48 0.48 -6.69 1.56
C LEU A 48 0.02 -6.17 2.93
N LYS A 49 -0.14 -7.06 3.91
CA LYS A 49 -0.54 -6.71 5.27
C LYS A 49 0.53 -5.89 5.99
N SER A 50 1.80 -6.27 5.87
CA SER A 50 2.91 -5.48 6.46
C SER A 50 2.93 -4.05 5.90
N GLU A 51 2.83 -3.91 4.58
CA GLU A 51 2.80 -2.61 3.90
C GLU A 51 1.59 -1.76 4.33
N LEU A 52 0.40 -2.35 4.44
CA LEU A 52 -0.80 -1.64 4.92
C LEU A 52 -0.67 -1.16 6.35
N ARG A 53 -0.08 -1.97 7.23
CA ARG A 53 0.19 -1.62 8.62
C ARG A 53 1.18 -0.47 8.71
N GLU A 54 2.26 -0.53 7.93
CA GLU A 54 3.32 0.49 7.92
C GLU A 54 2.85 1.83 7.33
N GLU A 55 2.16 1.81 6.20
CA GLU A 55 1.79 3.03 5.47
C GLU A 55 0.50 3.69 5.99
N ALA A 56 -0.45 2.89 6.49
CA ALA A 56 -1.79 3.35 6.82
C ALA A 56 -2.27 2.96 8.23
N GLY A 57 -1.49 2.19 8.98
CA GLY A 57 -1.90 1.69 10.30
C GLY A 57 -3.12 0.75 10.22
N LEU A 58 -3.37 0.16 9.05
CA LEU A 58 -4.48 -0.75 8.84
C LEU A 58 -4.04 -2.17 9.16
N ASP A 59 -4.74 -2.80 10.10
CA ASP A 59 -4.65 -4.22 10.39
C ASP A 59 -5.91 -4.91 9.86
N ASP A 60 -5.80 -6.21 9.54
CA ASP A 60 -6.92 -7.07 9.20
C ASP A 60 -7.76 -7.41 10.45
N GLY A 61 -8.50 -6.41 10.94
CA GLY A 61 -9.50 -6.55 12.02
C GLY A 61 -9.23 -5.67 13.23
#